data_AF-A0A3B9X4N0-F1
#
_entry.id   AF-A0A3B9X4N0-F1
#
_cell.length_a   1.000
_cell.length_b   1.000
_cell.length_c   1.000
_cell.angle_alpha   90.00
_cell.angle_beta   90.00
_cell.angle_gamma   90.00
#
_symmetry.space_group_name_H-M   'P 1'
#
loop_
_entity.id
_entity.type
_entity.pdbx_description
1 polymer ?
#
loop_
_entity_poly.entity_id
_entity_poly.type
_entity_poly.pdbx_seq_one_letter_code
_entity_poly.pdbx_strand_id
1 'polypeptide(L)'
;MLAIASDFFDGKVARATNTASARGMLFDHATDFLFVTSTMAALALAGLLSPLLPILVAIAFSQYVLDSYFWHKQKQLRMSFLGRWNGVFYFGPALLYIASQLPLAGFLQTLFGVASIWLGYGLIMSTLLSIIDRTIAPLQLKRPQ
;
A
#
# COMPACT_ATOMS: atom_id res chain seq x y z
N MET A 1 9.79 -23.60 1.62
CA MET A 1 9.55 -24.18 2.97
C MET A 1 10.61 -23.71 3.97
N LEU A 2 11.92 -23.89 3.70
CA LEU A 2 13.01 -23.36 4.55
C LEU A 2 13.00 -21.82 4.71
N ALA A 3 12.78 -21.08 3.63
CA ALA A 3 12.73 -19.60 3.68
C ALA A 3 11.58 -19.05 4.55
N ILE A 4 10.40 -19.67 4.46
CA ILE A 4 9.21 -19.28 5.25
C ILE A 4 9.43 -19.54 6.74
N ALA A 5 10.10 -20.66 7.09
CA ALA A 5 10.47 -20.94 8.46
C ALA A 5 11.51 -19.93 8.97
N SER A 6 12.52 -19.60 8.16
CA SER A 6 13.55 -18.61 8.51
C SER A 6 12.95 -17.23 8.79
N ASP A 7 12.05 -16.74 7.94
CA ASP A 7 11.36 -15.44 8.13
C ASP A 7 10.52 -15.40 9.40
N PHE A 8 9.83 -16.50 9.73
CA PHE A 8 9.05 -16.60 10.95
C PHE A 8 9.93 -16.52 12.20
N PHE A 9 11.10 -17.15 12.17
CA PHE A 9 12.06 -17.10 13.27
C PHE A 9 12.77 -15.75 13.37
N ASP A 10 13.22 -15.14 12.27
CA ASP A 10 13.85 -13.81 12.28
C ASP A 10 12.88 -12.72 12.76
N GLY A 11 11.63 -12.76 12.32
CA GLY A 11 10.60 -11.83 12.79
C GLY A 11 10.25 -12.00 14.28
N LYS A 12 10.45 -13.20 14.85
CA LYS A 12 10.22 -13.48 16.28
C LYS A 12 11.44 -13.09 17.12
N VAL A 13 12.64 -13.34 16.62
CA VAL A 13 13.91 -12.94 17.24
C VAL A 13 14.06 -11.41 17.24
N ALA A 14 13.69 -10.71 16.17
CA ALA A 14 13.72 -9.24 16.12
C ALA A 14 12.77 -8.58 17.13
N ARG A 15 11.60 -9.19 17.35
CA ARG A 15 10.63 -8.78 18.39
C ARG A 15 11.09 -9.11 19.80
N ALA A 16 11.75 -10.26 19.99
CA ALA A 16 12.29 -10.68 21.28
C ALA A 16 13.55 -9.87 21.69
N THR A 17 14.30 -9.32 20.73
CA THR A 17 15.55 -8.60 20.96
C THR A 17 15.41 -7.07 20.99
N ASN A 18 14.20 -6.51 20.89
CA ASN A 18 13.95 -5.06 20.76
C ASN A 18 14.71 -4.38 19.59
N THR A 19 15.09 -5.15 18.56
CA THR A 19 15.83 -4.64 17.38
C THR A 19 14.91 -4.09 16.29
N ALA A 20 13.59 -4.14 16.49
CA ALA A 20 12.61 -3.48 15.63
C ALA A 20 12.83 -1.96 15.63
N SER A 21 13.60 -1.48 14.66
CA SER A 21 13.93 -0.06 14.52
C SER A 21 12.94 0.65 13.60
N ALA A 22 12.69 1.93 13.86
CA ALA A 22 11.86 2.77 12.98
C ALA A 22 12.41 2.84 11.54
N ARG A 23 13.74 2.71 11.39
CA ARG A 23 14.41 2.63 10.08
C ARG A 23 14.12 1.31 9.35
N GLY A 24 14.12 0.19 10.08
CA GLY A 24 13.77 -1.12 9.52
C GLY A 24 12.33 -1.17 9.01
N MET A 25 11.38 -0.65 9.78
CA MET A 25 9.98 -0.56 9.33
C MET A 25 9.81 0.35 8.11
N LEU A 26 10.52 1.48 8.04
CA LEU A 26 10.49 2.34 6.88
C LEU A 26 11.07 1.65 5.63
N PHE A 27 12.17 0.91 5.79
CA PHE A 27 12.78 0.16 4.70
C PHE A 27 11.85 -0.93 4.15
N ASP A 28 11.19 -1.67 5.04
CA ASP A 28 10.20 -2.70 4.68
C ASP A 28 9.05 -2.10 3.87
N HIS A 29 8.42 -1.04 4.41
CA HIS A 29 7.35 -0.33 3.71
C HIS A 29 7.79 0.36 2.41
N ALA A 30 9.03 0.85 2.33
CA ALA A 30 9.58 1.44 1.11
C ALA A 30 9.78 0.36 0.03
N THR A 31 10.22 -0.84 0.42
CA THR A 31 10.38 -1.96 -0.51
C THR A 31 9.03 -2.41 -1.05
N ASP A 32 8.03 -2.58 -0.18
CA ASP A 32 6.64 -2.87 -0.57
C ASP A 32 6.08 -1.79 -1.50
N PHE A 33 6.30 -0.52 -1.14
CA PHE A 33 5.87 0.62 -1.94
C PHE A 33 6.48 0.61 -3.34
N LEU A 34 7.79 0.40 -3.46
CA LEU A 34 8.48 0.36 -4.75
C LEU A 34 7.96 -0.81 -5.59
N PHE A 35 7.80 -1.98 -4.98
CA PHE A 35 7.27 -3.15 -5.67
C PHE A 35 5.85 -2.93 -6.19
N VAL A 36 4.93 -2.46 -5.34
CA VAL A 36 3.53 -2.30 -5.73
C VAL A 36 3.35 -1.16 -6.74
N THR A 37 4.08 -0.05 -6.56
CA THR A 37 3.97 1.11 -7.46
C THR A 37 4.58 0.82 -8.83
N SER A 38 5.72 0.14 -8.90
CA SER A 38 6.32 -0.27 -10.18
C SER A 38 5.45 -1.28 -10.92
N THR A 39 4.88 -2.25 -10.21
CA THR A 39 3.93 -3.22 -10.78
C THR A 39 2.69 -2.51 -11.35
N MET A 40 2.10 -1.59 -10.58
CA MET A 40 0.96 -0.79 -11.04
C MET A 40 1.31 0.10 -12.23
N ALA A 41 2.50 0.70 -12.23
CA ALA A 41 2.99 1.50 -13.35
C ALA A 41 3.15 0.64 -14.61
N ALA A 42 3.71 -0.56 -14.50
CA ALA A 42 3.82 -1.50 -15.62
C ALA A 42 2.44 -1.88 -16.19
N LEU A 43 1.48 -2.19 -15.33
CA LEU A 43 0.09 -2.48 -15.74
C LEU A 43 -0.57 -1.26 -16.40
N ALA A 44 -0.29 -0.04 -15.91
CA ALA A 44 -0.80 1.17 -16.51
C ALA A 44 -0.18 1.46 -17.89
N LEU A 45 1.13 1.24 -18.05
CA LEU A 45 1.81 1.34 -19.34
C LEU A 45 1.29 0.32 -20.36
N ALA A 46 0.88 -0.85 -19.89
CA ALA A 46 0.19 -1.85 -20.71
C ALA A 46 -1.28 -1.52 -21.02
N GLY A 47 -1.81 -0.39 -20.51
CA GLY A 47 -3.19 0.03 -20.71
C GLY A 47 -4.23 -0.73 -19.88
N LEU A 48 -3.80 -1.49 -18.86
CA LEU A 48 -4.65 -2.38 -18.07
C LEU A 48 -5.19 -1.71 -16.81
N LEU A 49 -4.47 -0.72 -16.27
CA LEU A 49 -4.87 0.09 -15.13
C LEU A 49 -4.75 1.57 -15.46
N SER A 50 -5.47 2.42 -14.73
CA SER A 50 -5.33 3.87 -14.87
C SER A 50 -3.95 4.32 -14.36
N PRO A 51 -3.20 5.14 -15.12
CA PRO A 51 -1.92 5.70 -14.69
C PRO A 51 -2.06 6.64 -13.49
N LEU A 52 -3.27 7.10 -13.19
CA LEU A 52 -3.55 7.91 -12.01
C LEU A 52 -3.27 7.13 -10.71
N LEU A 53 -3.51 5.82 -10.71
CA LEU A 53 -3.37 4.99 -9.52
C LEU A 53 -1.93 4.94 -8.98
N PRO A 54 -0.89 4.56 -9.77
CA PRO A 54 0.49 4.58 -9.26
C PRO A 54 0.95 5.98 -8.84
N ILE A 55 0.48 7.04 -9.49
CA ILE A 55 0.77 8.43 -9.09
C ILE A 55 0.17 8.73 -7.70
N LEU A 56 -1.10 8.37 -7.48
CA LEU A 56 -1.76 8.58 -6.19
C LEU A 56 -1.14 7.75 -5.07
N VAL A 57 -0.70 6.51 -5.36
CA VAL A 57 0.03 5.68 -4.39
C VAL A 57 1.35 6.36 -3.99
N ALA A 58 2.11 6.89 -4.96
CA ALA A 58 3.34 7.63 -4.69
C ALA A 58 3.11 8.88 -3.84
N ILE A 59 2.05 9.65 -4.11
CA ILE A 59 1.69 10.82 -3.32
C ILE A 59 1.29 10.41 -1.90
N ALA A 60 0.40 9.42 -1.75
CA ALA A 60 -0.09 8.97 -0.46
C ALA A 60 1.02 8.34 0.42
N PHE A 61 1.97 7.64 -0.20
CA PHE A 61 3.15 7.11 0.47
C PHE A 61 4.12 8.22 0.88
N SER A 62 4.37 9.20 0.00
CA SER A 62 5.19 10.35 0.33
C SER A 62 4.61 11.13 1.51
N GLN A 63 3.30 11.38 1.49
CA GLN A 63 2.59 12.01 2.61
C GLN A 63 2.73 11.17 3.90
N TYR A 64 2.59 9.84 3.81
CA TYR A 64 2.82 8.95 4.95
C TYR A 64 4.23 9.07 5.55
N VAL A 65 5.26 9.08 4.71
CA VAL A 65 6.66 9.21 5.18
C VAL A 65 6.89 10.59 5.80
N LEU A 66 6.40 11.64 5.15
CA LEU A 66 6.53 13.02 5.63
C LEU A 66 5.80 13.22 6.96
N ASP A 67 4.54 12.79 7.08
CA ASP A 67 3.76 12.91 8.30
C ASP A 67 4.42 12.16 9.46
N SER A 68 4.96 10.97 9.18
CA SER A 68 5.64 10.16 10.20
C SER A 68 6.97 10.76 10.65
N TYR A 69 7.73 11.43 9.77
CA TYR A 69 9.07 11.93 10.09
C TYR A 69 9.04 13.37 10.66
N PHE A 70 8.22 14.25 10.06
CA PHE A 70 8.19 15.67 10.39
C PHE A 70 7.27 15.99 11.57
N TRP A 71 6.09 15.39 11.62
CA TRP A 71 5.05 15.87 12.55
C TRP A 71 5.13 15.24 13.93
N HIS A 72 5.54 13.97 14.01
CA HIS A 72 5.38 13.24 15.26
C HIS A 72 6.61 13.16 16.15
N LYS A 73 7.87 13.21 15.64
CA LYS A 73 9.10 12.96 16.44
C LYS A 73 8.96 11.81 17.47
N GLN A 74 8.01 10.91 17.26
CA GLN A 74 7.59 9.82 18.12
C GLN A 74 7.83 8.55 17.32
N LYS A 75 8.38 7.53 17.99
CA LYS A 75 8.95 6.31 17.38
C LYS A 75 7.95 5.41 16.62
N GLN A 76 6.74 5.86 16.31
CA GLN A 76 5.68 5.00 15.76
C GLN A 76 4.92 5.67 14.59
N LEU A 77 4.89 4.98 13.44
CA LEU A 77 4.23 5.38 12.20
C LEU A 77 2.69 5.36 12.40
N ARG A 78 2.02 6.51 12.33
CA ARG A 78 0.55 6.58 12.39
C ARG A 78 -0.04 6.59 10.98
N MET A 79 -0.66 5.47 10.60
CA MET A 79 -1.48 5.40 9.40
C MET A 79 -2.93 5.79 9.71
N SER A 80 -3.55 6.59 8.84
CA SER A 80 -5.02 6.68 8.81
C SER A 80 -5.62 5.29 8.54
N PHE A 81 -6.82 5.02 9.06
CA PHE A 81 -7.50 3.72 8.87
C PHE A 81 -7.59 3.36 7.38
N LEU A 82 -8.01 4.32 6.55
CA LEU A 82 -8.07 4.20 5.09
C LEU A 82 -6.70 3.92 4.48
N GLY A 83 -5.66 4.65 4.89
CA GLY A 83 -4.33 4.46 4.32
C GLY A 83 -3.70 3.11 4.66
N ARG A 84 -4.00 2.54 5.84
CA ARG A 84 -3.56 1.17 6.21
C ARG A 84 -4.19 0.13 5.29
N TRP A 85 -5.51 0.21 5.08
CA TRP A 85 -6.22 -0.73 4.22
C TRP A 85 -5.85 -0.55 2.75
N ASN A 86 -5.73 0.68 2.27
CA ASN A 86 -5.27 0.94 0.90
C ASN A 86 -3.88 0.34 0.67
N GLY A 87 -2.96 0.48 1.62
CA GLY A 87 -1.63 -0.14 1.55
C GLY A 87 -1.68 -1.65 1.29
N VAL A 88 -2.58 -2.38 1.97
CA VAL A 88 -2.78 -3.82 1.75
C VAL A 88 -3.44 -4.09 0.39
N PHE A 89 -4.45 -3.31 0.03
CA PHE A 89 -5.23 -3.55 -1.18
C PHE A 89 -4.53 -3.14 -2.49
N TYR A 90 -3.44 -2.35 -2.44
CA TYR A 90 -2.69 -1.98 -3.64
C TYR A 90 -2.14 -3.19 -4.42
N PHE A 91 -1.89 -4.32 -3.76
CA PHE A 91 -1.48 -5.56 -4.44
C PHE A 91 -2.65 -6.23 -5.19
N GLY A 92 -3.89 -5.92 -4.80
CA GLY A 92 -5.10 -6.59 -5.28
C GLY A 92 -5.29 -6.53 -6.81
N PRO A 93 -5.24 -5.35 -7.45
CA PRO A 93 -5.37 -5.26 -8.90
C PRO A 93 -4.33 -6.10 -9.66
N ALA A 94 -3.07 -6.08 -9.21
CA ALA A 94 -2.02 -6.87 -9.83
C ALA A 94 -2.24 -8.38 -9.66
N LEU A 95 -2.59 -8.83 -8.46
CA LEU A 95 -2.87 -10.24 -8.18
C LEU A 95 -4.08 -10.74 -8.98
N LEU A 96 -5.16 -9.96 -9.05
CA LEU A 96 -6.35 -10.30 -9.85
C LEU A 96 -6.02 -10.34 -11.34
N TYR A 97 -5.20 -9.41 -11.83
CA TYR A 97 -4.76 -9.44 -13.22
C TYR A 97 -3.92 -10.70 -13.50
N ILE A 98 -2.92 -11.02 -12.67
CA ILE A 98 -2.11 -12.24 -12.84
C ILE A 98 -2.99 -13.49 -12.80
N ALA A 99 -3.95 -13.55 -11.88
CA ALA A 99 -4.90 -14.66 -11.79
C ALA A 99 -5.77 -14.80 -13.06
N SER A 100 -6.12 -13.68 -13.71
CA SER A 100 -6.87 -13.70 -14.97
C SER A 100 -6.10 -14.34 -16.13
N GLN A 101 -4.76 -14.37 -16.07
CA GLN A 101 -3.89 -14.94 -17.09
C GLN A 101 -3.64 -16.45 -16.92
N LEU A 102 -4.09 -17.04 -15.81
CA LEU A 102 -3.97 -18.48 -15.58
C LEU A 102 -4.96 -19.26 -16.45
N PRO A 103 -4.64 -20.51 -16.84
CA PRO A 103 -5.52 -21.36 -17.65
C PRO A 103 -6.69 -21.91 -16.83
N LEU A 104 -7.57 -21.01 -16.39
CA LEU A 104 -8.80 -21.29 -15.64
C LEU A 104 -10.00 -21.38 -16.59
N ALA A 105 -11.18 -21.73 -16.07
CA ALA A 105 -12.42 -21.58 -16.82
C ALA A 105 -12.58 -20.12 -17.33
N GLY A 106 -12.98 -19.93 -18.60
CA GLY A 106 -13.02 -18.61 -19.23
C GLY A 106 -13.86 -17.56 -18.48
N PHE A 107 -14.93 -18.00 -17.80
CA PHE A 107 -15.69 -17.14 -16.88
C PHE A 107 -14.82 -16.56 -15.74
N LEU A 108 -13.98 -17.37 -15.11
CA LEU A 108 -13.11 -16.93 -14.01
C LEU A 108 -12.02 -15.96 -14.49
N GLN A 109 -11.42 -16.23 -15.65
CA GLN A 109 -10.46 -15.33 -16.27
C GLN A 109 -11.09 -13.94 -16.50
N THR A 110 -12.29 -13.92 -17.07
CA THR A 110 -13.06 -12.68 -17.32
C THR A 110 -13.41 -11.97 -16.01
N LEU A 111 -13.91 -12.72 -15.02
CA LEU A 111 -14.27 -12.18 -13.71
C LEU A 111 -13.07 -11.52 -13.02
N PHE A 112 -11.90 -12.18 -13.01
CA PHE A 112 -10.69 -11.65 -12.39
C PHE A 112 -10.14 -10.42 -13.11
N GLY A 113 -10.16 -10.40 -14.45
CA GLY A 113 -9.77 -9.24 -15.22
C GLY A 113 -10.66 -8.02 -14.94
N VAL A 114 -11.98 -8.23 -14.95
CA VAL A 114 -12.96 -7.17 -14.63
C VAL A 114 -12.81 -6.70 -13.17
N ALA A 115 -12.66 -7.63 -12.23
CA ALA A 115 -12.46 -7.31 -10.82
C ALA A 115 -11.18 -6.50 -10.59
N SER A 116 -10.09 -6.81 -11.29
CA SER A 116 -8.83 -6.04 -11.22
C SER A 116 -9.05 -4.56 -11.56
N ILE A 117 -9.78 -4.29 -12.64
CA ILE A 117 -10.08 -2.93 -13.10
C ILE A 117 -10.97 -2.19 -12.10
N TRP A 118 -12.08 -2.79 -11.67
CA TRP A 118 -13.01 -2.16 -10.72
C TRP A 118 -12.37 -1.90 -9.36
N LEU A 119 -11.54 -2.84 -8.87
CA LEU A 119 -10.76 -2.63 -7.67
C LEU A 119 -9.78 -1.46 -7.84
N GLY A 120 -9.15 -1.34 -9.01
CA GLY A 120 -8.30 -0.20 -9.36
C GLY A 120 -9.04 1.14 -9.23
N TYR A 121 -10.26 1.25 -9.76
CA TYR A 121 -11.07 2.47 -9.61
C TYR A 121 -11.50 2.73 -8.17
N GLY A 122 -11.89 1.69 -7.43
CA GLY A 122 -12.21 1.79 -6.01
C GLY A 122 -11.02 2.33 -5.20
N LEU A 123 -9.81 1.85 -5.51
CA LEU A 123 -8.57 2.30 -4.87
C LEU A 123 -8.21 3.75 -5.20
N ILE A 124 -8.45 4.21 -6.43
CA ILE A 124 -8.28 5.64 -6.76
C ILE A 124 -9.12 6.49 -5.81
N MET A 125 -10.41 6.16 -5.66
CA MET A 125 -11.32 6.92 -4.81
C MET A 125 -10.92 6.85 -3.33
N SER A 126 -10.62 5.65 -2.81
CA SER A 126 -10.22 5.49 -1.41
C SER A 126 -8.87 6.14 -1.10
N THR A 127 -7.94 6.17 -2.05
CA THR A 127 -6.63 6.84 -1.89
C THR A 127 -6.77 8.34 -1.89
N LEU A 128 -7.61 8.92 -2.76
CA LEU A 128 -7.94 10.35 -2.72
C LEU A 128 -8.54 10.73 -1.35
N LEU A 129 -9.53 9.96 -0.87
CA LEU A 129 -10.12 10.19 0.44
C LEU A 129 -9.07 10.08 1.57
N SER A 130 -8.16 9.10 1.49
CA SER A 130 -7.09 8.95 2.46
C SER A 130 -6.10 10.11 2.46
N ILE A 131 -5.80 10.70 1.29
CA ILE A 131 -4.91 11.86 1.19
C ILE A 131 -5.59 13.07 1.86
N ILE A 132 -6.85 13.33 1.49
CA ILE A 132 -7.64 14.45 2.01
C ILE A 132 -7.77 14.36 3.54
N ASP A 133 -8.14 13.20 4.06
CA ASP A 133 -8.28 12.94 5.50
C ASP A 133 -7.01 13.31 6.27
N ARG A 134 -5.85 12.88 5.76
CA ARG A 134 -4.54 13.18 6.35
C ARG A 134 -4.16 14.66 6.24
N THR A 135 -4.49 15.33 5.14
CA THR A 135 -4.19 16.76 4.97
C THR A 135 -5.02 17.65 5.90
N ILE A 136 -6.26 17.24 6.22
CA ILE A 136 -7.17 18.02 7.09
C ILE A 136 -6.91 17.76 8.58
N ALA A 137 -6.47 16.56 8.97
CA ALA A 137 -6.20 16.20 10.36
C ALA A 137 -5.35 17.24 11.16
N PRO A 138 -4.24 17.79 10.65
CA PRO A 138 -3.46 18.80 11.38
C PRO A 138 -4.18 20.16 11.51
N LEU A 139 -5.14 20.48 10.65
CA LEU A 139 -5.93 21.72 10.72
C LEU A 139 -6.99 21.64 11.83
N GLN A 140 -7.53 20.45 12.11
CA GLN A 140 -8.52 20.24 13.17
C GLN A 140 -7.92 20.33 14.57
N LEU A 141 -6.65 19.93 14.74
CA LEU A 141 -5.91 20.01 16.01
C LEU A 141 -5.58 21.45 16.45
N LYS A 142 -5.69 22.44 15.56
CA LYS A 142 -5.42 23.86 15.85
C LYS A 142 -6.65 24.66 16.34
N ARG A 143 -7.81 24.03 16.50
CA ARG A 143 -9.00 24.71 17.02
C ARG A 143 -8.93 24.75 18.56
N PRO A 144 -8.71 25.91 19.21
CA PRO A 144 -8.77 25.99 20.66
C PRO A 144 -10.20 25.65 21.11
N GLN A 145 -10.32 24.77 22.11
CA GLN A 145 -11.54 24.64 22.89
C GLN A 145 -11.68 25.82 23.86
#